data_AF-A0A7R9YZD8-F1
#
_entry.id   AF-A0A7R9YZD8-F1
#
_cell.length_a   1.000
_cell.length_b   1.000
_cell.length_c   1.000
_cell.angle_alpha   90.00
_cell.angle_beta   90.00
_cell.angle_gamma   90.00
#
_symmetry.space_group_name_H-M   'P 1'
#
loop_
_entity.id
_entity.type
_entity.pdbx_description
1 polymer ?
#
loop_
_entity_poly.entity_id
_entity_poly.type
_entity_poly.pdbx_seq_one_letter_code
_entity_poly.pdbx_strand_id
1 'polypeptide(L)'
;MDDDEARYGAMLEFLTSCFTEVSGPPPASLSELSDGVVLFEVLGEIAPDHFDPSTVARDLGDNWALKASNLRKLLRNLETYYKDGLGKSADFESVDVPAISRTGD
;
A
#
# COMPACT_ATOMS: atom_id res chain seq x y z
N MET A 1 13.00 5.10 -22.66
CA MET A 1 12.04 4.77 -21.59
C MET A 1 12.86 4.79 -20.33
N ASP A 2 12.48 5.62 -19.37
CA ASP A 2 13.14 5.62 -18.07
C ASP A 2 12.87 4.25 -17.42
N ASP A 3 13.90 3.57 -16.90
CA ASP A 3 13.74 2.23 -16.31
C ASP A 3 12.74 2.26 -15.15
N ASP A 4 12.65 3.40 -14.46
CA ASP A 4 11.69 3.63 -13.38
C ASP A 4 10.25 3.70 -13.89
N GLU A 5 9.99 4.33 -15.04
CA GLU A 5 8.64 4.43 -15.62
C GLU A 5 8.12 3.05 -16.04
N ALA A 6 8.97 2.22 -16.65
CA ALA A 6 8.62 0.85 -17.00
C ALA A 6 8.35 0.00 -15.75
N ARG A 7 9.16 0.16 -14.69
CA ARG A 7 8.96 -0.52 -13.41
C ARG A 7 7.64 -0.14 -12.75
N TYR A 8 7.30 1.15 -12.74
CA TYR A 8 6.05 1.64 -12.14
C TYR A 8 4.82 1.16 -12.90
N GLY A 9 4.87 1.20 -14.23
CA GLY A 9 3.80 0.66 -15.07
C GLY A 9 3.56 -0.83 -14.81
N ALA A 10 4.64 -1.63 -14.76
CA ALA A 10 4.54 -3.06 -14.46
C ALA A 10 3.99 -3.34 -13.05
N MET A 11 4.33 -2.51 -12.05
CA MET A 11 3.80 -2.67 -10.70
C MET A 11 2.29 -2.39 -10.65
N LEU A 12 1.82 -1.32 -11.30
CA LEU A 12 0.39 -1.00 -11.37
C LEU A 12 -0.40 -2.08 -12.12
N GLU A 13 0.15 -2.58 -13.23
CA GLU A 13 -0.43 -3.70 -13.97
C GLU A 13 -0.54 -4.95 -13.10
N PHE A 14 0.53 -5.29 -12.36
CA PHE A 14 0.53 -6.41 -11.43
C PHE A 14 -0.53 -6.28 -10.34
N LEU A 15 -0.59 -5.13 -9.64
CA LEU A 15 -1.54 -4.91 -8.55
C LEU A 15 -3.01 -4.96 -9.01
N THR A 16 -3.28 -4.67 -10.28
CA THR A 16 -4.65 -4.57 -10.81
C THR A 16 -5.08 -5.80 -11.60
N SER A 17 -4.12 -6.54 -12.17
CA SER A 17 -4.40 -7.76 -12.94
C SER A 17 -4.36 -9.02 -12.09
N CYS A 18 -3.59 -9.03 -10.99
CA CYS A 18 -3.43 -10.20 -10.14
C CYS A 18 -4.41 -10.27 -8.97
N PHE A 19 -5.07 -9.16 -8.61
CA PHE A 19 -5.93 -9.07 -7.43
C PHE A 19 -7.34 -8.63 -7.85
N THR A 20 -8.35 -9.26 -7.28
CA THR A 20 -9.75 -9.12 -7.74
C THR A 20 -10.66 -8.40 -6.74
N GLU A 21 -10.22 -8.24 -5.49
CA GLU A 21 -10.94 -7.57 -4.42
C GLU A 21 -10.53 -6.10 -4.23
N VAL A 22 -9.65 -5.57 -5.09
CA VAL A 22 -9.29 -4.14 -5.06
C VAL A 22 -10.52 -3.30 -5.38
N SER A 23 -10.85 -2.39 -4.46
CA SER A 23 -11.98 -1.50 -4.58
C SER A 23 -11.65 -0.32 -5.47
N GLY A 24 -12.58 0.00 -6.38
CA GLY A 24 -12.44 1.17 -7.26
C GLY A 24 -11.73 0.88 -8.59
N PRO A 25 -11.50 1.92 -9.40
CA PRO A 25 -10.79 1.77 -10.67
C PRO A 25 -9.32 1.42 -10.44
N PRO A 26 -8.68 0.70 -11.39
CA PRO A 26 -7.24 0.50 -11.40
C PRO A 26 -6.48 1.83 -11.23
N PRO A 27 -5.55 1.96 -10.25
CA PRO A 27 -4.77 3.17 -10.09
C PRO A 27 -3.96 3.47 -11.35
N ALA A 28 -4.10 4.70 -11.86
CA ALA A 28 -3.40 5.13 -13.08
C ALA A 28 -1.98 5.63 -12.79
N SER A 29 -1.65 5.89 -11.51
CA SER A 29 -0.37 6.41 -11.07
C SER A 29 -0.02 5.93 -9.66
N LEU A 30 1.26 6.00 -9.28
CA LEU A 30 1.71 5.60 -7.93
C LEU A 30 1.12 6.49 -6.83
N SER A 31 0.82 7.75 -7.13
CA SER A 31 0.26 8.68 -6.15
C SER A 31 -1.13 8.25 -5.68
N GLU A 32 -1.86 7.47 -6.48
CA GLU A 32 -3.16 6.89 -6.10
C GLU A 32 -3.02 5.76 -5.07
N LEU A 33 -1.81 5.22 -4.85
CA LEU A 33 -1.52 4.26 -3.78
C LEU A 33 -1.20 4.94 -2.44
N SER A 34 -1.07 6.27 -2.42
CA SER A 34 -0.57 7.04 -1.26
C SER A 34 -1.48 7.04 -0.03
N ASP A 35 -2.74 6.63 -0.18
CA ASP A 35 -3.66 6.47 0.94
C ASP A 35 -3.57 5.10 1.63
N GLY A 36 -2.83 4.17 1.02
CA GLY A 36 -2.61 2.81 1.49
C GLY A 36 -3.83 1.88 1.41
N VAL A 37 -4.97 2.31 0.86
CA VAL A 37 -6.20 1.48 0.82
C VAL A 37 -6.02 0.31 -0.14
N VAL A 38 -5.62 0.59 -1.38
CA VAL A 38 -5.38 -0.44 -2.41
C VAL A 38 -4.34 -1.46 -1.93
N LEU A 39 -3.26 -0.98 -1.28
CA LEU A 39 -2.22 -1.87 -0.75
C LEU A 39 -2.75 -2.78 0.36
N PHE A 40 -3.64 -2.28 1.22
CA PHE A 40 -4.30 -3.11 2.24
C PHE A 40 -5.20 -4.18 1.63
N GLU A 41 -5.93 -3.85 0.57
CA GLU A 41 -6.81 -4.79 -0.13
C GLU A 41 -6.03 -5.92 -0.80
N VAL A 42 -4.99 -5.55 -1.56
CA VAL A 42 -4.08 -6.51 -2.20
C VAL A 42 -3.44 -7.43 -1.16
N LEU A 43 -2.93 -6.87 -0.05
CA LEU A 43 -2.30 -7.68 1.00
C LEU A 43 -3.31 -8.49 1.81
N GLY A 44 -4.58 -8.06 1.87
CA GLY A 44 -5.67 -8.83 2.46
C GLY A 44 -5.98 -10.12 1.71
N GLU A 45 -5.86 -10.12 0.38
CA GLU A 45 -5.95 -11.34 -0.42
C GLU A 45 -4.77 -12.30 -0.17
N ILE A 46 -3.58 -11.77 0.14
CA ILE A 46 -2.37 -12.57 0.36
C ILE A 46 -2.34 -13.16 1.78
N ALA A 47 -2.66 -12.36 2.78
CA ALA A 47 -2.54 -12.71 4.19
C ALA A 47 -3.70 -12.08 5.00
N PRO A 48 -4.93 -12.61 4.88
CA PRO A 48 -6.13 -12.01 5.46
C PRO A 48 -6.08 -11.89 6.99
N ASP A 49 -5.34 -12.77 7.67
CA ASP A 49 -5.15 -12.72 9.13
C ASP A 49 -4.28 -11.52 9.59
N HIS A 50 -3.53 -10.91 8.67
CA HIS A 50 -2.63 -9.78 8.95
C HIS A 50 -3.11 -8.46 8.36
N PHE A 51 -3.87 -8.50 7.26
CA PHE A 51 -4.30 -7.31 6.54
C PHE A 51 -5.82 -7.33 6.37
N ASP A 52 -6.50 -6.51 7.19
CA ASP A 52 -7.95 -6.33 7.11
C ASP A 52 -8.28 -4.93 6.55
N PRO A 53 -8.74 -4.84 5.30
CA PRO A 53 -9.09 -3.57 4.64
C PRO A 53 -10.27 -2.83 5.29
N SER A 54 -11.05 -3.48 6.15
CA SER A 54 -12.13 -2.83 6.91
C SER A 54 -11.60 -1.91 8.03
N THR A 55 -10.32 -2.06 8.36
CA THR A 55 -9.69 -1.40 9.50
C THR A 55 -8.88 -0.16 9.14
N VAL A 56 -8.91 0.25 7.86
CA VAL A 56 -8.33 1.48 7.34
C VAL A 56 -9.41 2.46 6.92
N ALA A 57 -9.09 3.74 6.98
CA ALA A 57 -10.02 4.79 6.58
C ALA A 57 -10.06 4.90 5.05
N ARG A 58 -11.26 5.06 4.48
CA ARG A 58 -11.53 5.18 3.03
C ARG A 58 -12.03 6.59 2.70
N ASP A 59 -12.11 6.92 1.40
CA ASP A 59 -12.62 8.20 0.89
C ASP A 59 -11.91 9.43 1.51
N LEU A 60 -10.57 9.35 1.58
CA LEU A 60 -9.75 10.29 2.35
C LEU A 60 -9.52 11.65 1.68
N GLY A 61 -9.74 11.75 0.36
CA GLY A 61 -9.45 12.95 -0.42
C GLY A 61 -8.02 13.46 -0.16
N ASP A 62 -7.91 14.71 0.30
CA ASP A 62 -6.62 15.36 0.60
C ASP A 62 -6.23 15.27 2.09
N ASN A 63 -6.91 14.45 2.90
CA ASN A 63 -6.60 14.29 4.31
C ASN A 63 -5.33 13.45 4.52
N TRP A 64 -4.17 14.10 4.35
CA TRP A 64 -2.85 13.49 4.50
C TRP A 64 -2.64 12.85 5.88
N ALA A 65 -3.29 13.36 6.93
CA ALA A 65 -3.15 12.80 8.27
C ALA A 65 -3.78 11.40 8.36
N LEU A 66 -4.94 11.19 7.72
CA LEU A 66 -5.57 9.87 7.63
C LEU A 66 -4.80 8.95 6.67
N LYS A 67 -4.33 9.45 5.52
CA LYS A 67 -3.43 8.69 4.63
C LYS A 67 -2.20 8.19 5.38
N ALA A 68 -1.53 9.08 6.12
CA ALA A 68 -0.37 8.73 6.94
C ALA A 68 -0.73 7.75 8.07
N SER A 69 -1.94 7.80 8.61
CA SER A 69 -2.40 6.83 9.62
C SER A 69 -2.52 5.43 9.01
N ASN A 70 -3.14 5.32 7.84
CA ASN A 70 -3.24 4.07 7.08
C ASN A 70 -1.85 3.52 6.74
N LEU A 71 -0.96 4.35 6.17
CA LEU A 71 0.41 3.92 5.80
C LEU A 71 1.22 3.45 7.02
N ARG A 72 1.16 4.15 8.16
CA ARG A 72 1.85 3.67 9.38
C ARG A 72 1.31 2.33 9.84
N LYS A 73 0.01 2.09 9.70
CA LYS A 73 -0.59 0.80 10.02
C LYS A 73 -0.13 -0.28 9.06
N LEU A 74 -0.08 0.02 7.77
CA LEU A 74 0.42 -0.88 6.73
C LEU A 74 1.84 -1.35 7.06
N LEU A 75 2.74 -0.43 7.36
CA LEU A 75 4.14 -0.75 7.68
C LEU A 75 4.26 -1.63 8.94
N ARG A 76 3.50 -1.33 10.01
CA ARG A 76 3.48 -2.18 11.21
C ARG A 76 2.97 -3.60 10.92
N ASN A 77 1.94 -3.73 10.10
CA ASN A 77 1.39 -5.03 9.73
C ASN A 77 2.36 -5.81 8.83
N LEU A 78 3.05 -5.13 7.90
CA LEU A 78 4.12 -5.72 7.10
C LEU A 78 5.28 -6.20 7.98
N GLU A 79 5.75 -5.40 8.92
CA GLU A 79 6.81 -5.80 9.86
C GLU A 79 6.42 -7.06 10.65
N THR A 80 5.19 -7.07 11.17
CA THR A 80 4.62 -8.22 11.89
C THR A 80 4.51 -9.45 10.98
N TYR A 81 4.01 -9.29 9.75
CA TYR A 81 3.89 -10.39 8.79
C TYR A 81 5.25 -10.96 8.37
N TYR A 82 6.25 -10.10 8.13
CA TYR A 82 7.60 -10.55 7.84
C TYR A 82 8.18 -11.37 8.99
N LYS A 83 8.04 -10.87 10.21
CA LYS A 83 8.60 -11.51 11.40
C LYS A 83 7.87 -12.80 11.75
N ASP A 84 6.56 -12.72 11.93
CA ASP A 84 5.76 -13.81 12.52
C ASP A 84 5.21 -14.76 11.45
N GLY A 85 4.90 -14.23 10.25
CA GLY A 85 4.40 -15.03 9.12
C GLY A 85 5.52 -15.66 8.29
N LEU A 86 6.58 -14.89 7.97
CA LEU A 86 7.66 -15.35 7.09
C LEU A 86 8.94 -15.77 7.83
N GLY A 87 9.06 -15.49 9.13
CA GLY A 87 10.28 -15.75 9.90
C GLY A 87 11.48 -14.92 9.44
N LYS A 88 11.23 -13.73 8.86
CA LYS A 88 12.23 -12.81 8.31
C LYS A 88 12.18 -11.46 9.01
N SER A 89 13.31 -10.76 9.04
CA SER A 89 13.34 -9.34 9.39
C SER A 89 13.20 -8.49 8.12
N ALA A 90 12.33 -7.49 8.17
CA ALA A 90 12.30 -6.40 7.19
C ALA A 90 12.42 -5.07 7.94
N ASP A 91 13.15 -4.13 7.33
CA ASP A 91 13.29 -2.77 7.83
C ASP A 91 12.47 -1.84 6.95
N PHE A 92 11.56 -1.10 7.60
CA PHE A 92 10.68 -0.12 6.96
C PHE A 92 10.94 1.31 7.49
N GLU A 93 11.98 1.53 8.30
CA GLU A 93 12.30 2.84 8.88
C GLU A 93 12.64 3.88 7.81
N SER A 94 13.16 3.45 6.66
CA SER A 94 13.49 4.33 5.53
C SER A 94 12.28 4.84 4.75
N VAL A 95 11.06 4.37 5.04
CA VAL A 95 9.85 4.78 4.32
C VAL A 95 9.38 6.14 4.81
N ASP A 96 9.43 7.16 3.95
CA ASP A 96 8.99 8.52 4.26
C ASP A 96 7.45 8.64 4.16
N VAL A 97 6.76 8.17 5.20
CA VAL A 97 5.29 8.28 5.29
C VAL A 97 4.80 9.73 5.17
N PRO A 98 5.44 10.75 5.79
CA PRO A 98 5.09 12.15 5.56
C PRO A 98 5.15 12.58 4.09
N ALA A 99 6.18 12.19 3.33
CA ALA A 99 6.27 12.49 1.90
C ALA A 99 5.15 11.78 1.12
N ILE A 100 5.06 10.46 1.22
CA ILE A 100 4.07 9.65 0.48
C ILE A 100 2.65 10.18 0.73
N SER A 101 2.27 10.40 2.00
CA SER A 101 0.91 10.83 2.34
C SER A 101 0.53 12.24 1.85
N ARG A 102 1.51 13.10 1.55
CA ARG A 102 1.29 14.49 1.14
C ARG A 102 1.48 14.71 -0.35
N THR A 103 2.47 14.07 -0.95
CA THR A 103 2.88 14.30 -2.35
C THR A 103 2.71 13.07 -3.23
N GLY A 104 2.47 11.89 -2.65
CA GLY A 104 2.42 10.63 -3.41
C GLY A 104 3.75 10.29 -4.08
N ASP A 105 4.85 10.76 -3.50
CA ASP A 105 6.25 10.51 -3.90
C ASP A 105 6.75 9.19 -3.29
#